data_AF-P56816-F1
#
_entry.id   AF-P56816-F1
#
_cell.length_a   1.000
_cell.length_b   1.000
_cell.length_c   1.000
_cell.angle_alpha   90.00
_cell.angle_beta   90.00
_cell.angle_gamma   90.00
#
_symmetry.space_group_name_H-M   'P 1'
#
loop_
_entity.id
_entity.type
_entity.pdbx_description
1 polymer ?
#
loop_
_entity_poly.entity_id
_entity_poly.type
_entity_poly.pdbx_seq_one_letter_code
_entity_poly.pdbx_strand_id
1 'polypeptide(L)'
;MSYITLTLPFNVGGSVAGDLFSTAWLFKTATHRMLSLAKQTPILPATDIGWKNTFRKAIYEVIPNRRYVDGVITLVRGIYESCRQLGVGFKEVELGDWLMFQQAEKEYPVRNITLKDDYSFYITTIGYNGEKDRIVVKPTIPKNYKVLLDKILEERQKHTARIVIKDYGVRKNRLWVHGEIQLTIPIDFYYKHMTRYRRNYGKLYGGVDVNVDRANLAVVDRYGRLRHVKTFWFEEASRKGCRSRRARSIIGMTVHDMLKYAYHHGVKTLFLENPDVLGKLKLLWIRNGKRLHRNYNWRVSVFRSRIIEMITMKTPLYAIRVEYVDPRRTTHSEEHDKIMKRYGLDRHSTSAYLIALRGIERYSSIQKVTA
;
A
#
# COMPACT_ATOMS: atom_id res chain seq x y z
N MET A 1 -10.89 -5.38 6.56
CA MET A 1 -9.71 -6.24 6.82
C MET A 1 -8.49 -5.60 6.18
N SER A 2 -7.47 -5.31 6.97
CA SER A 2 -6.17 -4.83 6.52
C SER A 2 -5.34 -5.96 5.90
N TYR A 3 -4.53 -5.61 4.91
CA TYR A 3 -3.71 -6.55 4.16
C TYR A 3 -2.39 -5.90 3.77
N ILE A 4 -1.40 -6.72 3.43
CA ILE A 4 -0.16 -6.27 2.81
C ILE A 4 -0.01 -6.96 1.46
N THR A 5 0.43 -6.19 0.46
CA THR A 5 0.73 -6.71 -0.87
C THR A 5 2.24 -6.78 -1.07
N LEU A 6 2.78 -7.99 -1.20
CA LEU A 6 4.14 -8.26 -1.61
C LEU A 6 4.24 -8.07 -3.13
N THR A 7 5.27 -7.37 -3.59
CA THR A 7 5.47 -7.06 -5.01
C THR A 7 6.75 -7.72 -5.52
N LEU A 8 6.62 -8.66 -6.44
CA LEU A 8 7.68 -9.53 -6.95
C LEU A 8 7.87 -9.27 -8.45
N PRO A 9 8.93 -8.58 -8.89
CA PRO A 9 9.13 -8.25 -10.29
C PRO A 9 9.52 -9.50 -11.08
N PHE A 10 9.20 -9.51 -12.36
CA PHE A 10 9.69 -10.51 -13.29
C PHE A 10 9.95 -9.89 -14.65
N ASN A 11 10.68 -10.63 -15.45
CA ASN A 11 11.05 -10.30 -16.82
C ASN A 11 10.92 -11.58 -17.63
N VAL A 12 10.10 -11.56 -18.68
CA VAL A 12 9.86 -12.72 -19.53
C VAL A 12 9.84 -12.30 -21.00
N GLY A 13 10.14 -13.23 -21.90
CA GLY A 13 10.08 -13.01 -23.33
C GLY A 13 9.50 -14.21 -24.07
N GLY A 14 9.27 -14.06 -25.38
CA GLY A 14 8.77 -15.13 -26.23
C GLY A 14 7.31 -15.47 -25.96
N SER A 15 6.94 -16.75 -26.09
CA SER A 15 5.56 -17.24 -25.90
C SER A 15 4.99 -16.86 -24.54
N VAL A 16 5.76 -17.05 -23.46
CA VAL A 16 5.36 -16.69 -22.08
C VAL A 16 4.93 -15.22 -21.97
N ALA A 17 5.64 -14.31 -22.65
CA ALA A 17 5.26 -12.91 -22.68
C ALA A 17 3.95 -12.70 -23.46
N GLY A 18 3.76 -13.42 -24.56
CA GLY A 18 2.53 -13.43 -25.34
C GLY A 18 1.31 -13.88 -24.53
N ASP A 19 1.45 -14.95 -23.77
CA ASP A 19 0.37 -15.53 -22.97
C ASP A 19 -0.05 -14.63 -21.79
N LEU A 20 0.91 -13.97 -21.15
CA LEU A 20 0.62 -12.95 -20.15
C LEU A 20 -0.10 -11.74 -20.77
N PHE A 21 0.34 -11.33 -21.94
CA PHE A 21 -0.20 -10.16 -22.63
C PHE A 21 -1.63 -10.41 -23.10
N SER A 22 -1.91 -11.55 -23.73
CA SER A 22 -3.26 -11.94 -24.16
C SER A 22 -4.23 -11.97 -22.97
N THR A 23 -3.84 -12.62 -21.87
CA THR A 23 -4.64 -12.68 -20.65
C THR A 23 -4.91 -11.29 -20.06
N ALA A 24 -3.90 -10.42 -20.01
CA ALA A 24 -4.04 -9.06 -19.48
C ALA A 24 -4.96 -8.19 -20.35
N TRP A 25 -4.88 -8.34 -21.68
CA TRP A 25 -5.78 -7.64 -22.61
C TRP A 25 -7.22 -8.14 -22.50
N LEU A 26 -7.44 -9.44 -22.46
CA LEU A 26 -8.77 -10.01 -22.25
C LEU A 26 -9.36 -9.53 -20.91
N PHE A 27 -8.55 -9.48 -19.85
CA PHE A 27 -8.99 -8.96 -18.55
C PHE A 27 -9.34 -7.47 -18.63
N LYS A 28 -8.54 -6.65 -19.32
CA LYS A 28 -8.83 -5.23 -19.55
C LYS A 28 -10.14 -5.07 -20.32
N THR A 29 -10.31 -5.76 -21.45
CA THR A 29 -11.53 -5.74 -22.27
C THR A 29 -12.76 -6.17 -21.47
N ALA A 30 -12.65 -7.26 -20.71
CA ALA A 30 -13.70 -7.73 -19.80
C ALA A 30 -14.06 -6.68 -18.74
N THR A 31 -13.07 -5.93 -18.22
CA THR A 31 -13.30 -4.86 -17.25
C THR A 31 -14.01 -3.66 -17.86
N HIS A 32 -13.64 -3.26 -19.08
CA HIS A 32 -14.37 -2.22 -19.82
C HIS A 32 -15.83 -2.63 -20.08
N ARG A 33 -16.06 -3.88 -20.50
CA ARG A 33 -17.43 -4.40 -20.68
C ARG A 33 -18.21 -4.44 -19.38
N MET A 34 -17.61 -4.91 -18.29
CA MET A 34 -18.21 -4.93 -16.95
C MET A 34 -18.58 -3.52 -16.47
N LEU A 35 -17.70 -2.53 -16.65
CA LEU A 35 -17.98 -1.15 -16.29
C LEU A 35 -19.13 -0.58 -17.12
N SER A 36 -19.15 -0.84 -18.43
CA SER A 36 -20.25 -0.40 -19.32
C SER A 36 -21.60 -0.98 -18.87
N LEU A 37 -21.67 -2.30 -18.66
CA LEU A 37 -22.86 -2.98 -18.16
C LEU A 37 -23.32 -2.43 -16.81
N ALA A 38 -22.38 -2.20 -15.88
CA ALA A 38 -22.68 -1.64 -14.57
C ALA A 38 -23.26 -0.21 -14.67
N LYS A 39 -22.75 0.63 -15.58
CA LYS A 39 -23.27 1.99 -15.79
C LYS A 39 -24.67 2.02 -16.44
N GLN A 40 -25.00 1.02 -17.23
CA GLN A 40 -26.30 0.87 -17.90
C GLN A 40 -27.35 0.20 -16.99
N THR A 41 -26.92 -0.48 -15.94
CA THR A 41 -27.83 -1.17 -15.01
C THR A 41 -28.51 -0.15 -14.08
N PRO A 42 -29.85 -0.02 -14.09
CA PRO A 42 -30.55 1.00 -13.30
C PRO A 42 -30.32 0.87 -11.79
N ILE A 43 -30.34 -0.36 -11.28
CA ILE A 43 -30.14 -0.69 -9.87
C ILE A 43 -29.03 -1.72 -9.78
N LEU A 44 -27.87 -1.29 -9.28
CA LEU A 44 -26.74 -2.20 -9.04
C LEU A 44 -27.00 -3.06 -7.79
N PRO A 45 -26.58 -4.34 -7.78
CA PRO A 45 -26.77 -5.19 -6.62
C PRO A 45 -26.07 -4.65 -5.36
N ALA A 46 -26.65 -4.88 -4.18
CA ALA A 46 -26.06 -4.43 -2.91
C ALA A 46 -24.93 -5.36 -2.41
N THR A 47 -24.96 -6.64 -2.76
CA THR A 47 -24.06 -7.66 -2.19
C THR A 47 -23.07 -8.20 -3.21
N ASP A 48 -21.92 -8.67 -2.74
CA ASP A 48 -20.90 -9.33 -3.58
C ASP A 48 -21.47 -10.50 -4.40
N ILE A 49 -22.35 -11.28 -3.77
CA ILE A 49 -23.03 -12.42 -4.41
C ILE A 49 -23.95 -11.92 -5.52
N GLY A 50 -24.71 -10.85 -5.27
CA GLY A 50 -25.58 -10.21 -6.27
C GLY A 50 -24.79 -9.76 -7.50
N TRP A 51 -23.69 -9.03 -7.31
CA TRP A 51 -22.82 -8.60 -8.42
C TRP A 51 -22.33 -9.78 -9.26
N LYS A 52 -21.88 -10.85 -8.60
CA LYS A 52 -21.43 -12.07 -9.27
C LYS A 52 -22.56 -12.73 -10.05
N ASN A 53 -23.73 -12.89 -9.46
CA ASN A 53 -24.87 -13.56 -10.11
C ASN A 53 -25.38 -12.76 -11.32
N THR A 54 -25.42 -11.42 -11.22
CA THR A 54 -25.90 -10.55 -12.30
C THR A 54 -24.95 -10.55 -13.50
N PHE A 55 -23.63 -10.43 -13.27
CA PHE A 55 -22.72 -10.10 -14.37
C PHE A 55 -21.83 -11.25 -14.85
N ARG A 56 -21.70 -12.35 -14.09
CA ARG A 56 -20.73 -13.42 -14.41
C ARG A 56 -20.89 -14.00 -15.80
N LYS A 57 -22.12 -14.29 -16.25
CA LYS A 57 -22.36 -14.89 -17.57
C LYS A 57 -21.82 -14.00 -18.69
N ALA A 58 -22.20 -12.72 -18.68
CA ALA A 58 -21.79 -11.75 -19.69
C ALA A 58 -20.27 -11.49 -19.72
N ILE A 59 -19.60 -11.56 -18.57
CA ILE A 59 -18.14 -11.37 -18.48
C ILE A 59 -17.36 -12.64 -18.84
N TYR A 60 -17.94 -13.81 -18.55
CA TYR A 60 -17.34 -15.10 -18.92
C TYR A 60 -17.23 -15.28 -20.44
N GLU A 61 -18.15 -14.69 -21.22
CA GLU A 61 -18.08 -14.64 -22.68
C GLU A 61 -16.81 -13.94 -23.21
N VAL A 62 -16.21 -13.03 -22.44
CA VAL A 62 -14.99 -12.30 -22.84
C VAL A 62 -13.72 -12.99 -22.32
N ILE A 63 -13.74 -13.45 -21.08
CA ILE A 63 -12.61 -14.14 -20.46
C ILE A 63 -13.10 -15.45 -19.82
N PRO A 64 -13.00 -16.60 -20.52
CA PRO A 64 -13.61 -17.88 -20.10
C PRO A 64 -12.87 -18.58 -18.94
N ASN A 65 -12.63 -17.83 -17.86
CA ASN A 65 -12.05 -18.29 -16.63
C ASN A 65 -12.78 -17.68 -15.43
N ARG A 66 -13.51 -18.51 -14.68
CA ARG A 66 -14.37 -18.06 -13.57
C ARG A 66 -13.63 -17.19 -12.54
N ARG A 67 -12.38 -17.52 -12.21
CA ARG A 67 -11.60 -16.76 -11.21
C ARG A 67 -11.22 -15.36 -11.69
N TYR A 68 -10.90 -15.22 -12.98
CA TYR A 68 -10.64 -13.93 -13.58
C TYR A 68 -11.92 -13.12 -13.78
N VAL A 69 -13.03 -13.76 -14.17
CA VAL A 69 -14.36 -13.13 -14.21
C VAL A 69 -14.75 -12.56 -12.85
N ASP A 70 -14.65 -13.37 -11.79
CA ASP A 70 -14.92 -12.89 -10.43
C ASP A 70 -13.95 -11.74 -10.06
N GLY A 71 -12.69 -11.80 -10.51
CA GLY A 71 -11.69 -10.74 -10.35
C GLY A 71 -12.06 -9.42 -11.02
N VAL A 72 -12.62 -9.46 -12.23
CA VAL A 72 -13.15 -8.31 -12.97
C VAL A 72 -14.34 -7.69 -12.24
N ILE A 73 -15.30 -8.53 -11.81
CA ILE A 73 -16.50 -8.08 -11.10
C ILE A 73 -16.11 -7.39 -9.78
N THR A 74 -15.22 -7.99 -9.00
CA THR A 74 -14.73 -7.40 -7.75
C THR A 74 -14.00 -6.07 -7.99
N LEU A 75 -13.24 -5.94 -9.09
CA LEU A 75 -12.57 -4.68 -9.42
C LEU A 75 -13.57 -3.55 -9.68
N VAL A 76 -14.56 -3.77 -10.56
CA VAL A 76 -15.57 -2.75 -10.90
C VAL A 76 -16.46 -2.43 -9.69
N ARG A 77 -16.85 -3.43 -8.90
CA ARG A 77 -17.56 -3.21 -7.63
C ARG A 77 -16.75 -2.33 -6.68
N GLY A 78 -15.44 -2.59 -6.54
CA GLY A 78 -14.56 -1.78 -5.71
C GLY A 78 -14.48 -0.31 -6.18
N ILE A 79 -14.49 -0.08 -7.49
CA ILE A 79 -14.58 1.26 -8.08
C ILE A 79 -15.91 1.91 -7.72
N TYR A 80 -17.03 1.21 -7.88
CA TYR A 80 -18.37 1.71 -7.53
C TYR A 80 -18.46 2.12 -6.05
N GLU A 81 -18.03 1.27 -5.13
CA GLU A 81 -18.02 1.57 -3.69
C GLU A 81 -17.12 2.77 -3.38
N SER A 82 -15.97 2.87 -4.05
CA SER A 82 -15.08 4.03 -3.91
C SER A 82 -15.77 5.32 -4.36
N CYS A 83 -16.53 5.28 -5.46
CA CYS A 83 -17.28 6.45 -5.95
C CYS A 83 -18.36 6.89 -4.96
N ARG A 84 -19.10 5.93 -4.37
CA ARG A 84 -20.09 6.22 -3.33
C ARG A 84 -19.47 6.88 -2.11
N GLN A 85 -18.34 6.35 -1.63
CA GLN A 85 -17.65 6.90 -0.46
C GLN A 85 -17.06 8.29 -0.73
N LEU A 86 -16.68 8.57 -1.98
CA LEU A 86 -16.08 9.84 -2.38
C LEU A 86 -17.10 10.88 -2.88
N GLY A 87 -18.38 10.51 -3.04
CA GLY A 87 -19.41 11.38 -3.62
C GLY A 87 -19.15 11.73 -5.08
N VAL A 88 -18.49 10.85 -5.84
CA VAL A 88 -18.20 11.02 -7.27
C VAL A 88 -19.25 10.29 -8.10
N GLY A 89 -19.70 10.90 -9.19
CA GLY A 89 -20.64 10.27 -10.11
C GLY A 89 -20.04 9.04 -10.78
N PHE A 90 -20.54 7.83 -10.45
CA PHE A 90 -20.02 6.58 -11.03
C PHE A 90 -20.11 6.55 -12.57
N LYS A 91 -21.10 7.23 -13.15
CA LYS A 91 -21.26 7.35 -14.61
C LYS A 91 -20.11 8.08 -15.30
N GLU A 92 -19.43 8.99 -14.60
CA GLU A 92 -18.30 9.78 -15.12
C GLU A 92 -16.96 9.05 -15.01
N VAL A 93 -16.93 7.89 -14.35
CA VAL A 93 -15.67 7.17 -14.09
C VAL A 93 -15.14 6.51 -15.34
N GLU A 94 -13.86 6.73 -15.63
CA GLU A 94 -13.14 6.05 -16.70
C GLU A 94 -12.05 5.14 -16.14
N LEU A 95 -11.74 4.07 -16.87
CA LEU A 95 -10.62 3.21 -16.55
C LEU A 95 -9.34 3.81 -17.13
N GLY A 96 -8.32 3.96 -16.30
CA GLY A 96 -6.99 4.35 -16.77
C GLY A 96 -6.33 3.28 -17.64
N ASP A 97 -5.17 3.61 -18.20
CA ASP A 97 -4.39 2.68 -19.00
C ASP A 97 -3.52 1.77 -18.11
N TRP A 98 -3.99 0.54 -17.90
CA TRP A 98 -3.29 -0.49 -17.16
C TRP A 98 -3.45 -1.83 -17.85
N LEU A 99 -2.47 -2.71 -17.65
CA LEU A 99 -2.53 -4.11 -18.07
C LEU A 99 -2.28 -4.98 -16.85
N MET A 100 -3.31 -5.70 -16.41
CA MET A 100 -3.23 -6.62 -15.29
C MET A 100 -4.33 -7.66 -15.38
N PHE A 101 -4.16 -8.75 -14.65
CA PHE A 101 -5.23 -9.70 -14.35
C PHE A 101 -5.11 -10.19 -12.92
N GLN A 102 -6.26 -10.43 -12.29
CA GLN A 102 -6.33 -10.81 -10.89
C GLN A 102 -7.40 -11.85 -10.65
N GLN A 103 -7.27 -12.57 -9.55
CA GLN A 103 -8.37 -13.33 -8.97
C GLN A 103 -8.96 -12.60 -7.76
N ALA A 104 -10.24 -12.81 -7.50
CA ALA A 104 -10.94 -12.20 -6.37
C ALA A 104 -10.76 -12.96 -5.05
N GLU A 105 -10.75 -14.29 -5.10
CA GLU A 105 -10.85 -15.12 -3.90
C GLU A 105 -9.51 -15.29 -3.16
N LYS A 106 -9.58 -15.17 -1.83
CA LYS A 106 -8.50 -15.58 -0.92
C LYS A 106 -8.60 -17.09 -0.74
N GLU A 107 -7.71 -17.83 -1.38
CA GLU A 107 -7.69 -19.29 -1.36
C GLU A 107 -6.26 -19.83 -1.23
N TYR A 108 -6.13 -21.11 -0.88
CA TYR A 108 -4.86 -21.83 -0.92
C TYR A 108 -5.07 -23.24 -1.48
N PRO A 109 -4.29 -23.67 -2.49
CA PRO A 109 -3.44 -22.81 -3.32
C PRO A 109 -4.31 -21.84 -4.12
N VAL A 110 -3.73 -20.70 -4.47
CA VAL A 110 -4.28 -19.80 -5.47
C VAL A 110 -4.34 -20.52 -6.81
N ARG A 111 -5.54 -20.83 -7.33
CA ARG A 111 -5.68 -21.74 -8.48
C ARG A 111 -5.04 -21.20 -9.76
N ASN A 112 -5.23 -19.92 -10.07
CA ASN A 112 -4.77 -19.36 -11.34
C ASN A 112 -3.34 -18.81 -11.32
N ILE A 113 -2.82 -18.40 -10.17
CA ILE A 113 -1.48 -17.77 -10.02
C ILE A 113 -0.77 -18.45 -8.85
N THR A 114 -0.48 -19.74 -8.99
CA THR A 114 -0.07 -20.61 -7.89
C THR A 114 1.40 -20.40 -7.54
N LEU A 115 1.69 -20.01 -6.30
CA LEU A 115 3.03 -20.05 -5.72
C LEU A 115 3.49 -21.50 -5.51
N LYS A 116 4.74 -21.81 -5.86
CA LYS A 116 5.41 -23.10 -5.64
C LYS A 116 6.62 -22.97 -4.71
N ASP A 117 7.13 -24.10 -4.24
CA ASP A 117 8.23 -24.21 -3.28
C ASP A 117 9.55 -23.63 -3.78
N ASP A 118 9.79 -23.63 -5.10
CA ASP A 118 10.95 -22.96 -5.74
C ASP A 118 10.74 -21.45 -5.95
N TYR A 119 9.69 -20.88 -5.35
CA TYR A 119 9.19 -19.51 -5.53
C TYR A 119 8.76 -19.15 -6.95
N SER A 120 8.63 -20.14 -7.84
CA SER A 120 8.01 -19.93 -9.14
C SER A 120 6.49 -19.78 -9.01
N PHE A 121 5.90 -19.14 -10.02
CA PHE A 121 4.46 -18.99 -10.14
C PHE A 121 3.98 -19.72 -11.38
N TYR A 122 3.07 -20.66 -11.17
CA TYR A 122 2.36 -21.34 -12.23
C TYR A 122 1.09 -20.54 -12.53
N ILE A 123 1.00 -19.97 -13.73
CA ILE A 123 -0.03 -19.01 -14.09
C ILE A 123 -0.89 -19.60 -15.20
N THR A 124 -2.20 -19.69 -14.97
CA THR A 124 -3.15 -20.00 -16.05
C THR A 124 -3.38 -18.78 -16.91
N THR A 125 -3.03 -18.89 -18.19
CA THR A 125 -3.24 -17.85 -19.19
C THR A 125 -4.39 -18.23 -20.10
N ILE A 126 -4.98 -17.21 -20.73
CA ILE A 126 -6.11 -17.36 -21.66
C ILE A 126 -5.70 -16.69 -22.97
N GLY A 127 -5.66 -17.47 -24.04
CA GLY A 127 -5.45 -16.99 -25.41
C GLY A 127 -6.68 -16.25 -25.94
N TYR A 128 -6.51 -15.48 -27.03
CA TYR A 128 -7.61 -14.72 -27.64
C TYR A 128 -8.73 -15.61 -28.21
N ASN A 129 -8.42 -16.86 -28.54
CA ASN A 129 -9.37 -17.92 -28.92
C ASN A 129 -10.04 -18.62 -27.72
N GLY A 130 -9.71 -18.22 -26.49
CA GLY A 130 -10.22 -18.84 -25.26
C GLY A 130 -9.45 -20.09 -24.79
N GLU A 131 -8.41 -20.51 -25.52
CA GLU A 131 -7.54 -21.61 -25.10
C GLU A 131 -6.85 -21.28 -23.78
N LYS A 132 -6.69 -22.31 -22.94
CA LYS A 132 -6.08 -22.18 -21.63
C LYS A 132 -4.70 -22.82 -21.67
N ASP A 133 -3.70 -22.08 -21.22
CA ASP A 133 -2.36 -22.61 -21.03
C ASP A 133 -1.88 -22.38 -19.59
N ARG A 134 -0.79 -23.04 -19.21
CA ARG A 134 -0.17 -22.96 -17.90
C ARG A 134 1.31 -22.66 -18.01
N ILE A 135 1.66 -21.39 -17.87
CA ILE A 135 3.03 -20.91 -17.94
C ILE A 135 3.71 -20.86 -16.56
N VAL A 136 5.03 -20.82 -16.54
CA VAL A 136 5.84 -20.66 -15.33
C VAL A 136 6.59 -19.33 -15.36
N VAL A 137 6.45 -18.53 -14.30
CA VAL A 137 7.15 -17.27 -14.13
C VAL A 137 7.97 -17.30 -12.85
N LYS A 138 9.27 -17.01 -12.96
CA LYS A 138 10.19 -16.91 -11.82
C LYS A 138 10.49 -15.44 -11.52
N PRO A 139 9.85 -14.83 -10.53
CA PRO A 139 10.13 -13.45 -10.17
C PRO A 139 11.41 -13.33 -9.33
N THR A 140 11.96 -12.12 -9.23
CA THR A 140 13.04 -11.82 -8.29
C THR A 140 12.48 -11.69 -6.87
N ILE A 141 12.94 -12.54 -5.95
CA ILE A 141 12.47 -12.56 -4.56
C ILE A 141 13.40 -11.72 -3.65
N PRO A 142 12.91 -10.63 -3.03
CA PRO A 142 13.65 -9.95 -1.97
C PRO A 142 13.96 -10.88 -0.79
N LYS A 143 15.16 -10.78 -0.21
CA LYS A 143 15.58 -11.66 0.91
C LYS A 143 14.58 -11.68 2.07
N ASN A 144 14.03 -10.52 2.43
CA ASN A 144 13.06 -10.37 3.51
C ASN A 144 11.68 -10.97 3.18
N TYR A 145 11.37 -11.23 1.91
CA TYR A 145 10.10 -11.85 1.52
C TYR A 145 10.19 -13.38 1.47
N LYS A 146 11.39 -13.97 1.39
CA LYS A 146 11.57 -15.44 1.41
C LYS A 146 10.88 -16.05 2.63
N VAL A 147 11.18 -15.53 3.82
CA VAL A 147 10.55 -15.96 5.09
C VAL A 147 9.02 -15.95 5.01
N LEU A 148 8.42 -14.91 4.41
CA LEU A 148 6.96 -14.84 4.26
C LEU A 148 6.44 -15.85 3.25
N LEU A 149 7.12 -16.05 2.13
CA LEU A 149 6.72 -17.02 1.11
C LEU A 149 6.81 -18.45 1.64
N ASP A 150 7.87 -18.78 2.36
CA ASP A 150 8.04 -20.07 3.05
C ASP A 150 6.86 -20.32 3.98
N LYS A 151 6.55 -19.34 4.85
CA LYS A 151 5.42 -19.44 5.78
C LYS A 151 4.06 -19.54 5.09
N ILE A 152 3.88 -18.88 3.93
CA ILE A 152 2.64 -19.00 3.15
C ILE A 152 2.44 -20.45 2.70
N LEU A 153 3.50 -21.10 2.24
CA LEU A 153 3.49 -22.48 1.77
C LEU A 153 3.33 -23.48 2.92
N GLU A 154 4.15 -23.33 3.96
CA GLU A 154 4.13 -24.17 5.16
C GLU A 154 2.76 -24.14 5.87
N GLU A 155 2.23 -22.94 6.14
CA GLU A 155 0.97 -22.77 6.88
C GLU A 155 -0.28 -22.78 5.98
N ARG A 156 -0.11 -23.03 4.68
CA ARG A 156 -1.21 -23.04 3.69
C ARG A 156 -2.05 -21.76 3.74
N GLN A 157 -1.40 -20.61 3.90
CA GLN A 157 -2.08 -19.34 4.12
C GLN A 157 -2.86 -18.91 2.88
N LYS A 158 -4.18 -18.73 3.06
CA LYS A 158 -5.05 -18.16 2.02
C LYS A 158 -4.60 -16.76 1.64
N HIS A 159 -4.41 -16.53 0.35
CA HIS A 159 -3.95 -15.24 -0.20
C HIS A 159 -4.62 -14.96 -1.55
N THR A 160 -4.47 -13.73 -2.04
CA THR A 160 -4.82 -13.41 -3.44
C THR A 160 -3.56 -13.08 -4.22
N ALA A 161 -3.64 -13.22 -5.53
CA ALA A 161 -2.56 -12.87 -6.43
C ALA A 161 -3.09 -12.10 -7.63
N ARG A 162 -2.27 -11.20 -8.15
CA ARG A 162 -2.48 -10.56 -9.45
C ARG A 162 -1.17 -10.36 -10.18
N ILE A 163 -1.25 -10.34 -11.50
CA ILE A 163 -0.14 -9.99 -12.38
C ILE A 163 -0.39 -8.60 -12.90
N VAL A 164 0.63 -7.73 -12.83
CA VAL A 164 0.58 -6.38 -13.40
C VAL A 164 1.72 -6.25 -14.41
N ILE A 165 1.38 -5.95 -15.65
CA ILE A 165 2.34 -5.60 -16.70
C ILE A 165 2.70 -4.12 -16.52
N LYS A 166 3.99 -3.85 -16.38
CA LYS A 166 4.54 -2.51 -16.09
C LYS A 166 5.17 -1.87 -17.32
N ASP A 167 5.75 -2.70 -18.16
CA ASP A 167 6.36 -2.30 -19.42
C ASP A 167 6.40 -3.50 -20.36
N TYR A 168 6.41 -3.25 -21.66
CA TYR A 168 6.53 -4.29 -22.68
C TYR A 168 7.13 -3.70 -23.95
N GLY A 169 7.74 -4.55 -24.76
CA GLY A 169 8.33 -4.12 -26.03
C GLY A 169 8.67 -5.30 -26.92
N VAL A 170 8.95 -5.01 -28.18
CA VAL A 170 9.40 -6.01 -29.15
C VAL A 170 10.88 -5.76 -29.44
N ARG A 171 11.71 -6.79 -29.23
CA ARG A 171 13.15 -6.75 -29.56
C ARG A 171 13.53 -7.99 -30.33
N LYS A 172 14.16 -7.83 -31.50
CA LYS A 172 14.55 -8.95 -32.38
C LYS A 172 13.38 -9.91 -32.67
N ASN A 173 12.22 -9.36 -33.04
CA ASN A 173 10.98 -10.10 -33.31
C ASN A 173 10.48 -10.97 -32.13
N ARG A 174 10.87 -10.65 -30.89
CA ARG A 174 10.40 -11.32 -29.67
C ARG A 174 9.74 -10.30 -28.76
N LEU A 175 8.51 -10.59 -28.34
CA LEU A 175 7.82 -9.85 -27.30
C LEU A 175 8.55 -10.02 -25.98
N TRP A 176 8.66 -8.95 -25.22
CA TRP A 176 9.25 -8.90 -23.90
C TRP A 176 8.31 -8.17 -22.95
N VAL A 177 8.14 -8.69 -21.74
CA VAL A 177 7.24 -8.14 -20.72
C VAL A 177 8.03 -7.97 -19.42
N HIS A 178 8.01 -6.74 -18.92
CA HIS A 178 8.37 -6.42 -17.55
C HIS A 178 7.10 -6.32 -16.72
N GLY A 179 7.01 -7.12 -15.66
CA GLY A 179 5.83 -7.14 -14.81
C GLY A 179 6.15 -7.34 -13.34
N GLU A 180 5.11 -7.36 -12.54
CA GLU A 180 5.17 -7.72 -11.13
C GLU A 180 4.02 -8.64 -10.75
N ILE A 181 4.35 -9.70 -10.01
CA ILE A 181 3.40 -10.54 -9.29
C ILE A 181 3.13 -9.87 -7.96
N GLN A 182 1.88 -9.60 -7.68
CA GLN A 182 1.45 -8.98 -6.44
C GLN A 182 0.67 -9.99 -5.61
N LEU A 183 1.25 -10.42 -4.48
CA LEU A 183 0.63 -11.34 -3.53
C LEU A 183 0.07 -10.57 -2.35
N THR A 184 -1.23 -10.70 -2.09
CA THR A 184 -1.89 -10.01 -0.98
C THR A 184 -2.24 -10.99 0.13
N ILE A 185 -1.65 -10.76 1.30
CA ILE A 185 -1.82 -11.58 2.51
C ILE A 185 -2.48 -10.77 3.64
N PRO A 186 -3.18 -11.43 4.59
CA PRO A 186 -3.67 -10.77 5.79
C PRO A 186 -2.54 -10.08 6.57
N ILE A 187 -2.81 -8.90 7.13
CA ILE A 187 -1.78 -8.17 7.88
C ILE A 187 -1.34 -8.91 9.15
N ASP A 188 -2.25 -9.65 9.79
CA ASP A 188 -1.94 -10.40 11.02
C ASP A 188 -0.96 -11.53 10.74
N PHE A 189 -1.08 -12.17 9.58
CA PHE A 189 -0.11 -13.17 9.12
C PHE A 189 1.27 -12.54 8.90
N TYR A 190 1.32 -11.34 8.33
CA TYR A 190 2.56 -10.59 8.18
C TYR A 190 3.19 -10.28 9.55
N TYR A 191 2.42 -9.79 10.51
CA TYR A 191 2.91 -9.51 11.86
C TYR A 191 3.39 -10.78 12.57
N LYS A 192 2.65 -11.88 12.50
CA LYS A 192 3.02 -13.17 13.09
C LYS A 192 4.44 -13.59 12.72
N HIS A 193 4.83 -13.43 11.46
CA HIS A 193 6.09 -13.94 10.92
C HIS A 193 7.20 -12.90 10.77
N MET A 194 6.88 -11.61 10.78
CA MET A 194 7.86 -10.52 10.58
C MET A 194 8.16 -9.72 11.84
N THR A 195 7.53 -10.06 12.98
CA THR A 195 7.80 -9.41 14.27
C THR A 195 9.27 -9.56 14.63
N ARG A 196 9.93 -8.42 14.91
CA ARG A 196 11.35 -8.35 15.32
C ARG A 196 11.50 -8.37 16.83
N TYR A 197 10.58 -7.71 17.54
CA TYR A 197 10.57 -7.65 19.00
C TYR A 197 9.18 -8.02 19.51
N ARG A 198 9.10 -9.04 20.36
CA ARG A 198 7.82 -9.58 20.87
C ARG A 198 7.24 -8.76 22.03
N ARG A 199 8.09 -8.07 22.78
CA ARG A 199 7.71 -7.28 23.96
C ARG A 199 8.46 -5.96 23.95
N ASN A 200 7.84 -4.94 24.52
CA ASN A 200 8.41 -3.61 24.69
C ASN A 200 8.08 -3.11 26.10
N TYR A 201 9.12 -2.90 26.92
CA TYR A 201 9.01 -2.41 28.29
C TYR A 201 9.27 -0.89 28.41
N GLY A 202 9.32 -0.20 27.27
CA GLY A 202 9.46 1.24 27.19
C GLY A 202 8.38 1.98 27.98
N LYS A 203 8.73 3.20 28.41
CA LYS A 203 7.84 4.10 29.15
C LYS A 203 7.73 5.48 28.49
N LEU A 204 8.46 5.71 27.41
CA LEU A 204 8.51 6.98 26.69
C LEU A 204 7.51 6.99 25.55
N TYR A 205 7.27 8.18 25.02
CA TYR A 205 6.43 8.41 23.86
C TYR A 205 7.28 9.02 22.74
N GLY A 206 6.94 8.75 21.49
CA GLY A 206 7.61 9.32 20.34
C GLY A 206 6.61 10.05 19.45
N GLY A 207 6.99 11.19 18.87
CA GLY A 207 6.25 11.83 17.79
C GLY A 207 7.09 11.85 16.51
N VAL A 208 6.45 11.63 15.36
CA VAL A 208 7.14 11.62 14.06
C VAL A 208 6.58 12.67 13.12
N ASP A 209 7.43 13.60 12.69
CA ASP A 209 7.15 14.48 11.54
C ASP A 209 7.74 13.87 10.27
N VAL A 210 6.90 13.68 9.25
CA VAL A 210 7.28 13.02 8.01
C VAL A 210 7.32 14.02 6.87
N ASN A 211 8.48 14.10 6.23
CA ASN A 211 8.72 14.94 5.06
C ASN A 211 9.08 14.08 3.85
N VAL A 212 9.28 14.74 2.69
CA VAL A 212 9.53 14.04 1.42
C VAL A 212 10.92 13.37 1.39
N ASP A 213 11.86 13.85 2.19
CA ASP A 213 13.29 13.50 2.21
C ASP A 213 13.81 13.04 3.58
N ARG A 214 12.98 13.12 4.62
CA ARG A 214 13.37 12.79 6.00
C ARG A 214 12.15 12.44 6.87
N ALA A 215 12.42 11.75 7.97
CA ALA A 215 11.51 11.60 9.10
C ALA A 215 12.21 12.10 10.38
N ASN A 216 11.57 13.01 11.12
CA ASN A 216 12.08 13.53 12.38
C ASN A 216 11.35 12.82 13.52
N LEU A 217 12.10 12.26 14.46
CA LEU A 217 11.58 11.61 15.67
C LEU A 217 11.93 12.47 16.89
N ALA A 218 10.94 12.79 17.70
CA ALA A 218 11.11 13.36 19.03
C ALA A 218 10.62 12.37 20.08
N VAL A 219 11.48 12.03 21.05
CA VAL A 219 11.17 11.13 22.17
C VAL A 219 10.98 11.95 23.43
N VAL A 220 9.86 11.74 24.11
CA VAL A 220 9.44 12.49 25.29
C VAL A 220 9.04 11.55 26.42
N ASP A 221 9.16 11.99 27.66
CA ASP A 221 8.62 11.25 28.80
C ASP A 221 7.14 11.56 29.05
N ARG A 222 6.57 10.94 30.08
CA ARG A 222 5.15 11.10 30.45
C ARG A 222 4.75 12.54 30.84
N TYR A 223 5.72 13.41 31.11
CA TYR A 223 5.51 14.81 31.47
C TYR A 223 5.74 15.76 30.29
N GLY A 224 5.94 15.22 29.08
CA GLY A 224 6.23 16.00 27.89
C GLY A 224 7.67 16.54 27.83
N ARG A 225 8.58 16.08 28.72
CA ARG A 225 9.98 16.53 28.66
C ARG A 225 10.70 15.80 27.54
N LEU A 226 11.37 16.57 26.69
CA LEU A 226 12.17 16.03 25.59
C LEU A 226 13.37 15.23 26.12
N ARG A 227 13.55 14.02 25.60
CA ARG A 227 14.64 13.10 25.97
C ARG A 227 15.63 12.91 24.82
N HIS A 228 15.12 12.72 23.60
CA HIS A 228 15.94 12.54 22.41
C HIS A 228 15.26 13.14 21.18
N VAL A 229 16.07 13.58 20.23
CA VAL A 229 15.62 13.98 18.89
C VAL A 229 16.57 13.35 17.88
N LYS A 230 16.01 12.82 16.80
CA LYS A 230 16.81 12.30 15.69
C LYS A 230 16.12 12.47 14.35
N THR A 231 16.89 12.91 13.36
CA THR A 231 16.46 13.02 11.96
C THR A 231 16.96 11.83 11.17
N PHE A 232 16.07 11.21 10.41
CA PHE A 232 16.34 10.06 9.57
C PHE A 232 16.17 10.45 8.11
N TRP A 233 17.30 10.64 7.43
CA TRP A 233 17.34 11.11 6.05
C TRP A 233 17.16 9.98 5.04
N PHE A 234 16.44 10.27 3.98
CA PHE A 234 16.27 9.44 2.78
C PHE A 234 16.23 10.31 1.52
N GLU A 235 17.04 11.36 1.47
CA GLU A 235 17.07 12.34 0.36
C GLU A 235 17.21 11.69 -1.02
N GLU A 236 17.97 10.60 -1.11
CA GLU A 236 18.15 9.83 -2.33
C GLU A 236 16.82 9.32 -2.91
N ALA A 237 15.85 8.97 -2.05
CA ALA A 237 14.51 8.58 -2.47
C ALA A 237 13.72 9.74 -3.10
N SER A 238 14.06 10.98 -2.72
CA SER A 238 13.41 12.21 -3.17
C SER A 238 14.04 12.81 -4.42
N ARG A 239 15.30 12.44 -4.73
CA ARG A 239 16.04 12.93 -5.90
C ARG A 239 15.32 12.56 -7.19
N LYS A 240 15.31 13.51 -8.14
CA LYS A 240 14.77 13.31 -9.49
C LYS A 240 15.50 12.12 -10.14
N GLY A 241 14.73 11.19 -10.72
CA GLY A 241 15.27 9.99 -11.36
C GLY A 241 15.36 8.76 -10.45
N CYS A 242 15.14 8.88 -9.13
CA CYS A 242 15.05 7.71 -8.27
C CYS A 242 13.81 6.89 -8.64
N ARG A 243 14.02 5.67 -9.14
CA ARG A 243 12.92 4.76 -9.50
C ARG A 243 12.06 4.51 -8.26
N SER A 244 10.73 4.54 -8.39
CA SER A 244 9.79 4.44 -7.27
C SER A 244 10.02 3.24 -6.36
N ARG A 245 10.48 2.11 -6.93
CA ARG A 245 10.84 0.92 -6.17
C ARG A 245 12.09 1.12 -5.31
N ARG A 246 13.13 1.76 -5.85
CA ARG A 246 14.35 2.10 -5.12
C ARG A 246 14.02 3.06 -3.98
N ALA A 247 13.26 4.11 -4.27
CA ALA A 247 12.75 5.04 -3.27
C ALA A 247 12.01 4.32 -2.13
N ARG A 248 11.10 3.38 -2.46
CA ARG A 248 10.37 2.57 -1.46
C ARG A 248 11.30 1.71 -0.60
N SER A 249 12.35 1.13 -1.17
CA SER A 249 13.36 0.37 -0.42
C SER A 249 14.14 1.27 0.54
N ILE A 250 14.63 2.42 0.07
CA ILE A 250 15.39 3.37 0.88
C ILE A 250 14.54 3.84 2.06
N ILE A 251 13.34 4.37 1.78
CA ILE A 251 12.39 4.79 2.82
C ILE A 251 12.09 3.64 3.78
N GLY A 252 11.87 2.43 3.25
CA GLY A 252 11.56 1.26 4.05
C GLY A 252 12.69 0.78 4.97
N MET A 253 13.95 1.01 4.60
CA MET A 253 15.12 0.79 5.46
C MET A 253 15.23 1.88 6.52
N THR A 254 15.11 3.15 6.12
CA THR A 254 15.16 4.29 7.05
C THR A 254 14.05 4.22 8.11
N VAL A 255 12.85 3.78 7.75
CA VAL A 255 11.76 3.51 8.71
C VAL A 255 12.14 2.40 9.69
N HIS A 256 12.79 1.33 9.24
CA HIS A 256 13.28 0.28 10.15
C HIS A 256 14.33 0.82 11.13
N ASP A 257 15.24 1.66 10.67
CA ASP A 257 16.26 2.27 11.53
C ASP A 257 15.65 3.21 12.56
N MET A 258 14.67 4.02 12.15
CA MET A 258 13.91 4.89 13.03
C MET A 258 13.16 4.10 14.11
N LEU A 259 12.45 3.04 13.73
CA LEU A 259 11.70 2.21 14.68
C LEU A 259 12.62 1.43 15.62
N LYS A 260 13.76 0.94 15.12
CA LYS A 260 14.80 0.32 15.95
C LYS A 260 15.36 1.32 16.96
N TYR A 261 15.64 2.55 16.53
CA TYR A 261 16.11 3.61 17.40
C TYR A 261 15.05 3.94 18.48
N ALA A 262 13.80 4.18 18.09
CA ALA A 262 12.69 4.42 19.02
C ALA A 262 12.55 3.29 20.06
N TYR A 263 12.59 2.02 19.62
CA TYR A 263 12.52 0.87 20.51
C TYR A 263 13.64 0.88 21.56
N HIS A 264 14.90 1.05 21.14
CA HIS A 264 16.04 1.06 22.07
C HIS A 264 16.08 2.29 22.99
N HIS A 265 15.40 3.38 22.63
CA HIS A 265 15.23 4.54 23.50
C HIS A 265 13.98 4.44 24.37
N GLY A 266 13.35 3.27 24.47
CA GLY A 266 12.24 3.02 25.39
C GLY A 266 10.93 3.67 24.98
N VAL A 267 10.73 3.94 23.68
CA VAL A 267 9.43 4.40 23.14
C VAL A 267 8.43 3.26 23.20
N LYS A 268 7.36 3.44 23.97
CA LYS A 268 6.21 2.54 24.07
C LYS A 268 5.15 2.82 23.01
N THR A 269 4.91 4.11 22.75
CA THR A 269 3.84 4.58 21.87
C THR A 269 4.40 5.64 20.94
N LEU A 270 4.12 5.49 19.65
CA LEU A 270 4.52 6.39 18.58
C LEU A 270 3.29 7.12 18.05
N PHE A 271 3.35 8.43 18.05
CA PHE A 271 2.31 9.32 17.55
C PHE A 271 2.63 9.76 16.13
N LEU A 272 1.67 9.58 15.23
CA LEU A 272 1.73 9.97 13.82
C LEU A 272 0.57 10.89 13.48
N GLU A 273 0.71 11.74 12.47
CA GLU A 273 -0.43 12.42 11.88
C GLU A 273 -1.40 11.39 11.27
N ASN A 274 -2.71 11.60 11.43
CA ASN A 274 -3.72 10.66 10.95
C ASN A 274 -3.69 10.53 9.40
N PRO A 275 -3.37 9.33 8.84
CA PRO A 275 -3.28 9.12 7.40
C PRO A 275 -4.62 9.34 6.68
N ASP A 276 -5.76 9.09 7.34
CA ASP A 276 -7.09 9.29 6.74
C ASP A 276 -7.38 10.78 6.52
N VAL A 277 -6.96 11.63 7.47
CA VAL A 277 -7.08 13.08 7.35
C VAL A 277 -6.18 13.59 6.22
N LEU A 278 -4.93 13.12 6.17
CA LEU A 278 -3.98 13.46 5.12
C LEU A 278 -4.45 12.97 3.73
N GLY A 279 -5.06 11.80 3.67
CA GLY A 279 -5.65 11.22 2.45
C GLY A 279 -6.82 12.06 1.92
N LYS A 280 -7.73 12.49 2.81
CA LYS A 280 -8.82 13.41 2.46
C LYS A 280 -8.29 14.76 1.97
N LEU A 281 -7.28 15.33 2.64
CA LEU A 281 -6.63 16.57 2.21
C LEU A 281 -6.01 16.44 0.81
N LYS A 282 -5.33 15.31 0.53
CA LYS A 282 -4.80 15.01 -0.80
C LYS A 282 -5.89 15.03 -1.87
N LEU A 283 -7.03 14.38 -1.60
CA LEU A 283 -8.16 14.33 -2.53
C LEU A 283 -8.75 15.72 -2.77
N LEU A 284 -8.92 16.52 -1.71
CA LEU A 284 -9.41 17.90 -1.82
C LEU A 284 -8.46 18.78 -2.64
N TRP A 285 -7.14 18.63 -2.48
CA TRP A 285 -6.17 19.38 -3.28
C TRP A 285 -6.19 19.00 -4.75
N ILE A 286 -6.38 17.70 -5.06
CA ILE A 286 -6.55 17.22 -6.43
C ILE A 286 -7.83 17.81 -7.04
N ARG A 287 -8.95 17.78 -6.29
CA ARG A 287 -10.25 18.30 -6.75
C ARG A 287 -10.23 19.82 -6.97
N ASN A 288 -9.61 20.58 -6.07
CA ASN A 288 -9.58 22.04 -6.11
C ASN A 288 -8.54 22.60 -7.10
N GLY A 289 -8.04 21.78 -8.03
CA GLY A 289 -7.21 22.25 -9.15
C GLY A 289 -5.85 22.84 -8.77
N LYS A 290 -5.40 22.76 -7.52
CA LYS A 290 -4.07 23.23 -7.09
C LYS A 290 -2.95 22.26 -7.52
N ARG A 291 -2.91 21.95 -8.83
CA ARG A 291 -1.77 21.32 -9.51
C ARG A 291 -0.70 22.39 -9.71
N LEU A 292 -0.05 22.78 -8.61
CA LEU A 292 0.84 23.94 -8.57
C LEU A 292 1.97 23.87 -9.63
N HIS A 293 2.53 22.67 -9.91
CA HIS A 293 3.29 22.35 -11.13
C HIS A 293 3.71 20.85 -11.18
N ARG A 294 4.47 20.47 -12.22
CA ARG A 294 4.99 19.10 -12.43
C ARG A 294 5.89 18.59 -11.28
N ASN A 295 6.70 19.41 -10.61
CA ASN A 295 7.48 18.92 -9.44
C ASN A 295 6.64 18.84 -8.16
N TYR A 296 5.59 19.65 -8.02
CA TYR A 296 4.61 19.50 -6.93
C TYR A 296 3.93 18.14 -7.01
N ASN A 297 3.56 17.71 -8.22
CA ASN A 297 3.00 16.36 -8.45
C ASN A 297 3.95 15.23 -8.04
N TRP A 298 5.28 15.39 -8.17
CA TRP A 298 6.25 14.41 -7.67
C TRP A 298 6.31 14.38 -6.14
N ARG A 299 6.38 15.53 -5.46
CA ARG A 299 6.36 15.60 -3.99
C ARG A 299 5.04 15.06 -3.43
N VAL A 300 3.93 15.27 -4.15
CA VAL A 300 2.62 14.72 -3.83
C VAL A 300 2.51 13.23 -4.18
N SER A 301 3.26 12.69 -5.15
CA SER A 301 3.20 11.26 -5.51
C SER A 301 4.04 10.37 -4.59
N VAL A 302 5.12 10.92 -4.00
CA VAL A 302 5.90 10.34 -2.89
C VAL A 302 5.22 10.62 -1.52
N PHE A 303 3.96 11.06 -1.56
CA PHE A 303 3.14 11.59 -0.47
C PHE A 303 3.49 11.12 0.94
N ARG A 304 3.52 12.07 1.88
CA ARG A 304 3.63 11.83 3.33
C ARG A 304 2.74 10.69 3.83
N SER A 305 1.51 10.52 3.31
CA SER A 305 0.64 9.41 3.73
C SER A 305 1.25 8.03 3.45
N ARG A 306 1.93 7.81 2.32
CA ARG A 306 2.52 6.50 2.01
C ARG A 306 3.65 6.14 2.98
N ILE A 307 4.41 7.14 3.41
CA ILE A 307 5.48 6.96 4.39
C ILE A 307 4.86 6.74 5.77
N ILE A 308 3.84 7.51 6.16
CA ILE A 308 3.08 7.33 7.41
C ILE A 308 2.42 5.94 7.45
N GLU A 309 1.74 5.51 6.39
CA GLU A 309 1.16 4.17 6.25
C GLU A 309 2.24 3.08 6.41
N MET A 310 3.43 3.31 5.85
CA MET A 310 4.56 2.39 6.02
C MET A 310 5.07 2.36 7.46
N ILE A 311 5.16 3.52 8.13
CA ILE A 311 5.54 3.60 9.55
C ILE A 311 4.48 2.89 10.38
N THR A 312 3.19 3.21 10.22
CA THR A 312 2.07 2.54 10.88
C THR A 312 2.15 1.03 10.73
N MET A 313 2.35 0.53 9.51
CA MET A 313 2.40 -0.90 9.24
C MET A 313 3.64 -1.55 9.86
N LYS A 314 4.79 -0.89 9.89
CA LYS A 314 6.04 -1.48 10.42
C LYS A 314 6.22 -1.33 11.92
N THR A 315 5.55 -0.36 12.56
CA THR A 315 5.71 -0.07 13.99
C THR A 315 5.35 -1.26 14.90
N PRO A 316 4.25 -2.00 14.66
CA PRO A 316 3.92 -3.20 15.42
C PRO A 316 5.02 -4.28 15.41
N LEU A 317 5.88 -4.33 14.38
CA LEU A 317 6.99 -5.28 14.32
C LEU A 317 8.02 -5.08 15.45
N TYR A 318 8.00 -3.91 16.09
CA TYR A 318 8.86 -3.54 17.21
C TYR A 318 8.13 -3.55 18.55
N ALA A 319 6.92 -4.11 18.61
CA ALA A 319 6.04 -4.03 19.78
C ALA A 319 5.83 -2.58 20.29
N ILE A 320 5.89 -1.60 19.38
CA ILE A 320 5.55 -0.20 19.65
C ILE A 320 4.08 -0.01 19.25
N ARG A 321 3.31 0.69 20.07
CA ARG A 321 1.92 1.06 19.75
C ARG A 321 1.89 2.28 18.84
N VAL A 322 0.97 2.33 17.89
CA VAL A 322 0.75 3.50 17.03
C VAL A 322 -0.53 4.18 17.46
N GLU A 323 -0.46 5.49 17.66
CA GLU A 323 -1.61 6.35 17.93
C GLU A 323 -1.58 7.56 16.99
N TYR A 324 -2.74 8.16 16.74
CA TYR A 324 -2.86 9.25 15.78
C TYR A 324 -3.22 10.59 16.41
N VAL A 325 -2.64 11.66 15.87
CA VAL A 325 -2.98 13.05 16.18
C VAL A 325 -3.59 13.75 14.97
N ASP A 326 -4.41 14.77 15.21
CA ASP A 326 -4.91 15.65 14.14
C ASP A 326 -3.76 16.56 13.66
N PRO A 327 -3.48 16.61 12.35
CA PRO A 327 -2.42 17.46 11.79
C PRO A 327 -2.67 18.98 11.94
N ARG A 328 -3.89 19.43 12.29
CA ARG A 328 -4.21 20.86 12.36
C ARG A 328 -3.30 21.62 13.34
N ARG A 329 -2.76 22.79 12.93
CA ARG A 329 -1.97 23.73 13.75
C ARG A 329 -0.56 23.26 14.18
N THR A 330 0.14 22.42 13.41
CA THR A 330 1.48 21.95 13.80
C THR A 330 2.64 22.86 13.39
N THR A 331 2.49 23.74 12.39
CA THR A 331 3.66 24.38 11.74
C THR A 331 3.71 25.91 11.76
N HIS A 332 2.69 26.60 12.29
CA HIS A 332 2.57 28.06 12.30
C HIS A 332 1.82 28.58 13.54
N SER A 333 2.16 28.09 14.73
CA SER A 333 1.61 28.60 15.99
C SER A 333 2.71 29.31 16.80
N GLU A 334 2.34 30.27 17.64
CA GLU A 334 3.29 30.88 18.59
C GLU A 334 3.97 29.85 19.49
N GLU A 335 3.25 28.76 19.80
CA GLU A 335 3.76 27.63 20.55
C GLU A 335 4.95 26.97 19.83
N HIS A 336 4.88 26.82 18.50
CA HIS A 336 5.94 26.27 17.68
C HIS A 336 7.21 27.15 17.76
N ASP A 337 7.06 28.46 17.59
CA ASP A 337 8.18 29.41 17.68
C ASP A 337 8.80 29.45 19.09
N LYS A 338 7.96 29.40 20.14
CA LYS A 338 8.42 29.36 21.54
C LYS A 338 9.22 28.08 21.83
N ILE A 339 8.76 26.93 21.34
CA ILE A 339 9.44 25.64 21.53
C ILE A 339 10.76 25.59 20.76
N MET A 340 10.79 26.08 19.51
CA MET A 340 12.04 26.17 18.74
C MET A 340 13.11 26.94 19.52
N LYS A 341 12.75 28.11 20.06
CA LYS A 341 13.65 28.94 20.88
C LYS A 341 14.06 28.25 22.18
N ARG A 342 13.11 27.63 22.89
CA ARG A 342 13.36 27.01 24.20
C ARG A 342 14.29 25.80 24.13
N TYR A 343 14.19 24.98 23.09
CA TYR A 343 14.92 23.71 22.97
C TYR A 343 16.00 23.72 21.89
N GLY A 344 16.19 24.82 21.16
CA GLY A 344 17.14 24.89 20.05
C GLY A 344 16.82 23.93 18.91
N LEU A 345 15.54 23.60 18.72
CA LEU A 345 15.10 22.62 17.73
C LEU A 345 14.88 23.26 16.36
N ASP A 346 15.18 22.51 15.31
CA ASP A 346 14.75 22.88 13.96
C ASP A 346 13.22 22.75 13.83
N ARG A 347 12.67 23.34 12.77
CA ARG A 347 11.23 23.39 12.49
C ARG A 347 10.57 22.00 12.46
N HIS A 348 11.26 20.99 11.91
CA HIS A 348 10.72 19.64 11.75
C HIS A 348 10.83 18.83 13.05
N SER A 349 11.93 18.98 13.79
CA SER A 349 12.06 18.38 15.12
C SER A 349 11.06 18.98 16.12
N THR A 350 10.78 20.28 16.02
CA THR A 350 9.71 20.94 16.79
C THR A 350 8.34 20.37 16.43
N SER A 351 8.09 20.15 15.14
CA SER A 351 6.82 19.54 14.69
C SER A 351 6.67 18.12 15.24
N ALA A 352 7.73 17.31 15.20
CA ALA A 352 7.75 15.97 15.79
C ALA A 352 7.50 16.00 17.31
N TYR A 353 8.06 16.97 18.02
CA TYR A 353 7.85 17.16 19.45
C TYR A 353 6.41 17.56 19.77
N LEU A 354 5.82 18.50 19.03
CA LEU A 354 4.41 18.88 19.17
C LEU A 354 3.46 17.71 18.91
N ILE A 355 3.76 16.88 17.91
CA ILE A 355 3.01 15.63 17.65
C ILE A 355 3.06 14.73 18.89
N ALA A 356 4.23 14.59 19.53
CA ALA A 356 4.36 13.79 20.74
C ALA A 356 3.56 14.36 21.92
N LEU A 357 3.63 15.67 22.15
CA LEU A 357 2.91 16.36 23.23
C LEU A 357 1.39 16.20 23.11
N ARG A 358 0.86 16.47 21.91
CA ARG A 358 -0.58 16.31 21.62
C ARG A 358 -1.03 14.87 21.77
N GLY A 359 -0.18 13.94 21.36
CA GLY A 359 -0.40 12.52 21.55
C GLY A 359 -0.55 12.17 23.02
N ILE A 360 0.35 12.65 23.90
CA ILE A 360 0.28 12.42 25.35
C ILE A 360 -1.00 13.02 25.93
N GLU A 361 -1.31 14.28 25.62
CA GLU A 361 -2.49 14.97 26.15
C GLU A 361 -3.78 14.19 25.80
N ARG A 362 -3.90 13.77 24.54
CA ARG A 362 -5.02 12.94 24.09
C ARG A 362 -5.03 11.58 24.78
N TYR A 363 -3.88 10.92 24.88
CA TYR A 363 -3.75 9.61 25.50
C TYR A 363 -4.12 9.65 26.99
N SER A 364 -3.68 10.67 27.73
CA SER A 364 -4.06 10.90 29.12
C SER A 364 -5.55 11.23 29.29
N SER A 365 -6.12 12.01 28.37
CA SER A 365 -7.55 12.33 28.39
C SER A 365 -8.43 11.10 28.15
N ILE A 366 -8.05 10.24 27.20
CA ILE A 366 -8.76 8.98 26.94
C ILE A 366 -8.69 8.06 28.16
N GLN A 367 -7.51 7.92 28.79
CA GLN A 367 -7.37 7.08 29.98
C GLN A 367 -8.24 7.52 31.15
N LYS A 368 -8.47 8.83 31.32
CA LYS A 368 -9.38 9.38 32.35
C LYS A 368 -10.86 9.12 32.07
N VAL A 369 -11.24 8.94 30.81
CA VAL A 369 -12.63 8.66 30.41
C VAL A 369 -12.94 7.16 30.48
N THR A 370 -11.93 6.30 30.33
CA THR A 370 -12.07 4.83 30.34
C THR A 370 -11.76 4.17 31.69
N ALA A 371 -11.32 4.95 32.68
CA ALA A 371 -11.15 4.52 34.06
C ALA A 371 -12.33 5.02 34.89
#